data_AF-A0A3D3ZSN3-F1
#
_entry.id   AF-A0A3D3ZSN3-F1
#
_cell.length_a   1.000
_cell.length_b   1.000
_cell.length_c   1.000
_cell.angle_alpha   90.00
_cell.angle_beta   90.00
_cell.angle_gamma   90.00
#
_symmetry.space_group_name_H-M   'P 1'
#
loop_
_entity.id
_entity.type
_entity.pdbx_description
1 polymer ?
#
loop_
_entity_poly.entity_id
_entity_poly.type
_entity_poly.pdbx_seq_one_letter_code
_entity_poly.pdbx_strand_id
1 'polypeptide(L)'
;MALDDMKQQKSTASAWFRSLRDEIVEAFEKLEDSQTGGPLAGEPAGRFEVTETKRTGDAGEDAGGGLMSVMRGGRVFEKVGVNISTVYGTLGARAQAAMMARKGLDGMADDPRFWASGISLVAHMQNPHAPAVHMNTRM
;
A
#
# COMPACT_ATOMS: atom_id res chain seq x y z
N MET A 1 11.86 10.69 22.80
CA MET A 1 10.98 9.51 22.72
C MET A 1 11.85 8.28 22.93
N ALA A 2 11.51 7.38 23.86
CA ALA A 2 12.35 6.20 24.11
C ALA A 2 12.38 5.29 22.87
N LEU A 3 13.52 4.64 22.60
CA LEU A 3 13.70 3.77 21.42
C LEU A 3 12.63 2.67 21.32
N ASP A 4 12.10 2.21 22.45
CA ASP A 4 11.08 1.16 22.48
C ASP A 4 9.68 1.67 22.11
N ASP A 5 9.39 2.96 22.33
CA ASP A 5 8.14 3.60 21.89
C ASP A 5 8.07 3.69 20.36
N MET A 6 9.18 4.02 19.69
CA MET A 6 9.26 4.04 18.23
C MET A 6 9.08 2.64 17.61
N LYS A 7 9.59 1.58 18.27
CA LYS A 7 9.38 0.20 17.79
C LYS A 7 7.90 -0.20 17.88
N GLN A 8 7.26 0.12 19.00
CA GLN A 8 5.84 -0.18 19.20
C GLN A 8 4.97 0.55 18.18
N GLN A 9 5.23 1.83 17.92
CA GLN A 9 4.49 2.60 16.92
C GLN A 9 4.65 2.04 15.51
N LYS A 10 5.87 1.68 15.10
CA LYS A 10 6.13 1.04 13.79
C LYS A 10 5.34 -0.26 13.62
N SER A 11 5.36 -1.12 14.64
CA SER A 11 4.61 -2.39 14.62
C SER A 11 3.11 -2.17 14.60
N THR A 12 2.62 -1.18 15.35
CA THR A 12 1.19 -0.85 15.41
C THR A 12 0.72 -0.32 14.06
N ALA A 13 1.49 0.58 13.44
CA ALA A 13 1.18 1.15 12.14
C ALA A 13 1.17 0.10 11.02
N SER A 14 2.21 -0.74 10.91
CA SER A 14 2.27 -1.78 9.87
C SER A 14 1.15 -2.82 10.01
N ALA A 15 0.80 -3.20 11.25
CA ALA A 15 -0.34 -4.07 11.52
C ALA A 15 -1.66 -3.40 11.12
N TRP A 16 -1.84 -2.12 11.45
CA TRP A 16 -3.04 -1.36 11.08
C TRP A 16 -3.20 -1.24 9.56
N PHE A 17 -2.13 -0.95 8.81
CA PHE A 17 -2.20 -0.91 7.34
C PHE A 17 -2.64 -2.27 6.76
N ARG A 18 -2.17 -3.39 7.34
CA ARG A 18 -2.58 -4.73 6.92
C ARG A 18 -4.07 -4.98 7.18
N SER A 19 -4.56 -4.67 8.39
CA SER A 19 -5.98 -4.79 8.71
C SER A 19 -6.85 -3.93 7.80
N LEU A 20 -6.47 -2.67 7.56
CA LEU A 20 -7.21 -1.78 6.67
C LEU A 20 -7.24 -2.32 5.23
N ARG A 21 -6.14 -2.89 4.74
CA ARG A 21 -6.10 -3.53 3.42
C ARG A 21 -7.05 -4.72 3.36
N ASP A 22 -7.08 -5.56 4.40
CA ASP A 22 -7.97 -6.72 4.46
C ASP A 22 -9.45 -6.29 4.46
N GLU A 23 -9.80 -5.27 5.25
CA GLU A 23 -11.15 -4.68 5.30
C GLU A 23 -11.60 -4.12 3.95
N ILE A 24 -10.73 -3.37 3.25
CA ILE A 24 -11.04 -2.81 1.93
C ILE A 24 -11.22 -3.91 0.89
N VAL A 25 -10.32 -4.91 0.89
CA VAL A 25 -10.39 -6.05 -0.04
C VAL A 25 -11.71 -6.79 0.14
N GLU A 26 -12.08 -7.11 1.37
CA GLU A 26 -13.35 -7.77 1.68
C GLU A 26 -14.55 -6.92 1.25
N ALA A 27 -14.53 -5.61 1.53
CA ALA A 27 -15.60 -4.70 1.15
C ALA A 27 -15.77 -4.62 -0.38
N PHE A 28 -14.67 -4.62 -1.14
CA PHE A 28 -14.71 -4.52 -2.60
C PHE A 28 -15.15 -5.84 -3.25
N GLU A 29 -14.76 -6.99 -2.72
CA GLU A 29 -15.29 -8.29 -3.17
C GLU A 29 -16.80 -8.42 -2.87
N LYS A 30 -17.27 -7.89 -1.74
CA LYS A 30 -18.71 -7.82 -1.43
C LYS A 30 -19.47 -6.95 -2.43
N LEU A 31 -18.88 -5.85 -2.91
CA LEU A 31 -19.49 -5.02 -3.95
C LEU A 31 -19.63 -5.79 -5.27
N GLU A 32 -18.59 -6.53 -5.66
CA GLU A 32 -18.62 -7.43 -6.83
C GLU A 32 -19.74 -8.49 -6.72
N ASP A 33 -19.91 -9.08 -5.54
CA ASP A 33 -20.96 -10.07 -5.28
C ASP A 33 -22.36 -9.47 -5.29
N SER A 34 -22.50 -8.23 -4.84
CA SER A 34 -23.79 -7.53 -4.79
C SER A 34 -24.31 -7.08 -6.16
N GLN A 35 -23.45 -7.04 -7.20
CA GLN A 35 -23.84 -6.62 -8.54
C GLN A 35 -24.58 -7.76 -9.27
N THR A 36 -25.86 -7.93 -8.95
CA THR A 36 -26.73 -8.98 -9.54
C THR A 36 -27.57 -8.48 -10.73
N GLY A 37 -27.39 -7.25 -11.17
CA GLY A 37 -28.11 -6.66 -12.30
C GLY A 37 -27.24 -5.75 -13.18
N GLY A 38 -27.74 -5.40 -14.37
CA GLY A 38 -27.02 -4.57 -15.34
C GLY A 38 -26.09 -5.35 -16.28
N PRO A 39 -25.33 -4.65 -17.14
CA PRO A 39 -24.63 -5.26 -18.27
C PRO A 39 -23.58 -6.33 -17.92
N LEU A 40 -22.96 -6.22 -16.74
CA LEU A 40 -21.89 -7.12 -16.30
C LEU A 40 -22.33 -8.13 -15.23
N ALA A 41 -23.62 -8.20 -14.88
CA ALA A 41 -24.09 -9.12 -13.84
C ALA A 41 -23.90 -10.61 -14.19
N GLY A 42 -23.90 -10.94 -15.49
CA GLY A 42 -23.66 -12.30 -15.98
C GLY A 42 -22.19 -12.72 -15.96
N GLU A 43 -21.25 -11.77 -15.82
CA GLU A 43 -19.82 -12.07 -15.75
C GLU A 43 -19.45 -12.64 -14.38
N PRO A 44 -18.29 -13.31 -14.22
CA PRO A 44 -17.79 -13.69 -12.90
C PRO A 44 -17.57 -12.47 -12.00
N ALA A 45 -17.85 -12.61 -10.71
CA ALA A 45 -17.52 -11.59 -9.73
C ALA A 45 -15.99 -11.46 -9.61
N GLY A 46 -15.48 -10.23 -9.63
CA GLY A 46 -14.05 -9.96 -9.47
C GLY A 46 -13.53 -10.42 -8.10
N ARG A 47 -12.29 -10.92 -8.08
CA ARG A 47 -11.57 -11.32 -6.87
C ARG A 47 -10.15 -10.77 -6.88
N PHE A 48 -9.61 -10.48 -5.71
CA PHE A 48 -8.24 -10.01 -5.60
C PHE A 48 -7.25 -11.17 -5.75
N GLU A 49 -6.30 -11.00 -6.66
CA GLU A 49 -5.04 -11.74 -6.62
C GLU A 49 -4.11 -11.04 -5.61
N VAL A 50 -3.59 -11.81 -4.66
CA VAL A 50 -2.71 -11.30 -3.61
C VAL A 50 -1.32 -11.88 -3.78
N THR A 51 -0.34 -11.00 -3.98
CA THR A 51 1.06 -11.37 -4.17
C THR A 51 1.93 -10.74 -3.09
N GLU A 52 2.76 -11.55 -2.45
CA GLU A 52 3.82 -11.04 -1.58
C GLU A 52 4.90 -10.37 -2.43
N THR A 53 5.29 -9.17 -2.01
CA THR A 53 6.39 -8.42 -2.64
C THR A 53 7.54 -8.33 -1.65
N LYS A 54 8.77 -8.43 -2.15
CA LYS A 54 10.00 -8.33 -1.36
C LYS A 54 10.89 -7.25 -1.94
N ARG A 55 11.57 -6.53 -1.06
CA ARG A 55 12.56 -5.53 -1.40
C ARG A 55 13.91 -5.99 -0.86
N THR A 56 14.91 -5.95 -1.73
CA THR A 56 16.29 -6.26 -1.39
C THR A 56 17.11 -4.98 -1.39
N GLY A 57 18.00 -4.83 -0.40
CA GLY A 57 18.94 -3.73 -0.31
C GLY A 57 20.14 -3.89 -1.26
N ASP A 58 21.00 -2.87 -1.31
CA ASP A 58 22.12 -2.82 -2.25
C ASP A 58 23.17 -3.93 -2.00
N ALA A 59 23.27 -4.43 -0.76
CA ALA A 59 24.16 -5.53 -0.39
C ALA A 59 23.46 -6.90 -0.40
N GLY A 60 22.25 -6.98 -0.94
CA GLY A 60 21.47 -8.23 -0.98
C GLY A 60 20.68 -8.53 0.30
N GLU A 61 20.71 -7.62 1.28
CA GLU A 61 20.02 -7.78 2.55
C GLU A 61 18.50 -7.59 2.42
N ASP A 62 17.75 -8.14 3.38
CA ASP A 62 16.32 -7.88 3.49
C ASP A 62 16.07 -6.39 3.78
N ALA A 63 15.22 -5.78 2.94
CA ALA A 63 14.88 -4.37 3.01
C ALA A 63 13.35 -4.16 3.08
N GLY A 64 12.65 -5.20 3.53
CA GLY A 64 11.21 -5.25 3.74
C GLY A 64 10.45 -5.71 2.50
N GLY A 65 9.20 -5.26 2.36
CA GLY A 65 8.31 -5.76 1.33
C GLY A 65 6.88 -5.31 1.55
N GLY A 66 5.92 -6.13 1.12
CA GLY A 66 4.52 -5.78 1.21
C GLY A 66 3.59 -6.81 0.61
N LEU A 67 2.30 -6.46 0.54
CA LEU A 67 1.30 -7.24 -0.17
C LEU A 67 0.72 -6.38 -1.28
N MET A 68 0.73 -6.92 -2.49
CA MET A 68 0.05 -6.34 -3.64
C MET A 68 -1.27 -7.07 -3.82
N SER A 69 -2.38 -6.34 -3.82
CA SER A 69 -3.72 -6.90 -4.06
C SER A 69 -4.28 -6.27 -5.31
N VAL A 70 -4.51 -7.05 -6.36
CA VAL A 70 -5.02 -6.54 -7.64
C VAL A 70 -6.25 -7.32 -8.08
N MET A 71 -7.29 -6.61 -8.48
CA MET A 71 -8.45 -7.17 -9.17
C MET A 71 -8.59 -6.49 -10.53
N ARG A 72 -8.96 -7.26 -11.56
CA ARG A 72 -9.10 -6.80 -12.96
C ARG A 72 -10.31 -7.46 -13.57
N GLY A 73 -11.05 -6.72 -14.39
CA GLY A 73 -12.19 -7.26 -15.14
C GLY A 73 -13.32 -7.74 -14.24
N GLY A 74 -13.55 -7.05 -13.11
CA GLY A 74 -14.72 -7.30 -12.27
C GLY A 74 -15.99 -6.68 -12.87
N ARG A 75 -17.13 -6.98 -12.26
CA ARG A 75 -18.45 -6.44 -12.57
C ARG A 75 -18.57 -4.97 -12.18
N VAL A 76 -17.95 -4.57 -11.07
CA VAL A 76 -17.96 -3.20 -10.53
C VAL A 76 -16.65 -2.50 -10.86
N PHE A 77 -15.52 -3.18 -10.64
CA PHE A 77 -14.19 -2.62 -10.84
C PHE A 77 -13.58 -3.07 -12.16
N GLU A 78 -13.27 -2.12 -13.04
CA GLU A 78 -12.48 -2.40 -14.24
C GLU A 78 -11.07 -2.83 -13.81
N LYS A 79 -10.49 -2.08 -12.86
CA LYS A 79 -9.20 -2.40 -12.24
C LYS A 79 -9.07 -1.70 -10.90
N VAL A 80 -8.63 -2.44 -9.89
CA VAL A 80 -8.35 -1.89 -8.56
C VAL A 80 -7.09 -2.52 -7.96
N GLY A 81 -6.31 -1.68 -7.29
CA GLY A 81 -5.13 -2.07 -6.52
C GLY A 81 -5.22 -1.56 -5.09
N VAL A 82 -4.98 -2.43 -4.11
CA VAL A 82 -4.90 -2.11 -2.67
C VAL A 82 -3.63 -2.72 -2.11
N ASN A 83 -2.61 -1.90 -1.95
CA ASN A 83 -1.26 -2.35 -1.68
C ASN A 83 -0.77 -1.81 -0.35
N ILE A 84 -0.09 -2.65 0.43
CA ILE A 84 0.63 -2.23 1.63
C ILE A 84 2.11 -2.48 1.45
N SER A 85 2.94 -1.66 2.08
CA SER A 85 4.37 -1.91 2.17
C SER A 85 4.90 -1.54 3.55
N THR A 86 5.94 -2.25 3.97
CA THR A 86 6.81 -1.90 5.09
C THR A 86 8.24 -2.12 4.62
N VAL A 87 8.99 -1.03 4.46
CA VAL A 87 10.34 -1.03 3.91
C VAL A 87 11.30 -0.32 4.84
N TYR A 88 12.56 -0.75 4.82
CA TYR A 88 13.62 -0.19 5.64
C TYR A 88 14.97 -0.32 4.95
N GLY A 89 15.98 0.32 5.50
CA GLY A 89 17.35 0.26 5.02
C GLY A 89 18.04 1.59 5.19
N THR A 90 19.00 1.86 4.31
CA THR A 90 19.78 3.09 4.32
C THR A 90 19.45 3.93 3.09
N LEU A 91 19.21 5.23 3.28
CA LEU A 91 18.99 6.16 2.16
C LEU A 91 20.29 6.37 1.40
N GLY A 92 20.25 6.26 0.07
CA GLY A 92 21.39 6.65 -0.79
C GLY A 92 21.60 8.17 -0.81
N ALA A 93 22.81 8.61 -1.18
CA ALA A 93 23.23 10.02 -1.12
C ALA A 93 22.25 10.99 -1.83
N ARG A 94 21.71 10.60 -2.99
CA ARG A 94 20.70 11.39 -3.72
C ARG A 94 19.40 11.57 -2.93
N ALA A 95 18.93 10.50 -2.27
CA ALA A 95 17.71 10.55 -1.47
C ALA A 95 17.90 11.38 -0.20
N GLN A 96 19.07 11.27 0.45
CA GLN A 96 19.45 12.12 1.58
C GLN A 96 19.45 13.60 1.18
N ALA A 97 20.12 13.97 0.09
CA ALA A 97 20.16 15.35 -0.41
C ALA A 97 18.75 15.90 -0.67
N ALA A 98 17.87 15.11 -1.31
CA ALA A 98 16.50 15.49 -1.59
C ALA A 98 15.60 15.60 -0.33
N MET A 99 15.90 14.83 0.72
CA MET A 99 15.19 14.90 2.00
C MET A 99 15.65 16.10 2.84
N MET A 100 16.97 16.30 2.97
CA MET A 100 17.56 17.43 3.69
C MET A 100 17.07 18.77 3.13
N ALA A 101 17.06 18.91 1.79
CA ALA A 101 16.58 20.12 1.12
C ALA A 101 15.09 20.43 1.34
N ARG A 102 14.27 19.42 1.65
CA ARG A 102 12.80 19.56 1.78
C ARG A 102 12.31 19.58 3.23
N LYS A 103 13.07 18.99 4.16
CA LYS A 103 12.58 18.71 5.51
C LYS A 103 13.48 19.24 6.64
N GLY A 104 14.61 19.88 6.34
CA GLY A 104 15.51 20.43 7.38
C GLY A 104 15.98 19.36 8.37
N LEU A 105 16.28 18.16 7.86
CA LEU A 105 16.67 17.00 8.66
C LEU A 105 18.20 16.97 8.81
N ASP A 106 18.74 17.87 9.62
CA ASP A 106 20.19 18.10 9.75
C ASP A 106 20.96 16.87 10.27
N GLY A 107 20.31 15.96 11.01
CA GLY A 107 20.90 14.72 11.52
C GLY A 107 20.84 13.51 10.58
N MET A 108 20.30 13.65 9.36
CA MET A 108 20.18 12.54 8.41
C MET A 108 21.52 12.08 7.83
N ALA A 109 22.51 12.96 7.79
CA ALA A 109 23.86 12.62 7.36
C ALA A 109 24.57 11.67 8.34
N ASP A 110 24.24 11.76 9.63
CA ASP A 110 24.85 10.95 10.69
C ASP A 110 24.18 9.58 10.84
N ASP A 111 22.86 9.50 10.60
CA ASP A 111 22.10 8.24 10.58
C ASP A 111 21.13 8.20 9.39
N PRO A 112 21.57 7.67 8.24
CA PRO A 112 20.76 7.60 7.03
C PRO A 112 19.76 6.43 7.03
N ARG A 113 19.60 5.72 8.15
CA ARG A 113 18.63 4.62 8.25
C ARG A 113 17.21 5.15 8.19
N PHE A 114 16.36 4.43 7.50
CA PHE A 114 14.94 4.75 7.41
C PHE A 114 14.07 3.52 7.64
N TRP A 115 12.83 3.81 7.99
CA TRP A 115 11.72 2.87 7.97
C TRP A 115 10.53 3.63 7.42
N ALA A 116 9.73 3.01 6.57
CA ALA A 116 8.50 3.56 6.06
C ALA A 116 7.47 2.45 5.89
N SER A 117 6.22 2.73 6.26
CA SER A 117 5.11 1.84 6.01
C SER A 117 3.89 2.61 5.53
N GLY A 118 3.03 1.95 4.76
CA GLY A 118 1.83 2.60 4.27
C GLY A 118 0.92 1.69 3.49
N ILE A 119 -0.25 2.24 3.17
CA ILE A 119 -1.24 1.68 2.25
C ILE A 119 -1.45 2.65 1.09
N SER A 120 -1.65 2.10 -0.10
CA SER A 120 -2.02 2.84 -1.30
C SER A 120 -3.15 2.12 -2.03
N LEU A 121 -4.14 2.89 -2.46
CA LEU A 121 -5.30 2.42 -3.19
C LEU A 121 -5.51 3.23 -4.46
N VAL A 122 -5.80 2.55 -5.56
CA VAL A 122 -6.37 3.14 -6.78
C VAL A 122 -7.48 2.22 -7.27
N ALA A 123 -8.68 2.75 -7.48
CA ALA A 123 -9.82 2.02 -8.02
C ALA A 123 -10.40 2.73 -9.24
N HIS A 124 -10.56 1.99 -10.33
CA HIS A 124 -11.27 2.38 -11.54
C HIS A 124 -12.50 1.48 -11.71
N MET A 125 -13.65 2.10 -11.92
CA MET A 125 -14.96 1.44 -11.97
C MET A 125 -15.35 1.21 -13.41
N GLN A 126 -16.11 0.14 -13.67
CA GLN A 126 -16.71 -0.12 -14.98
C GLN A 126 -17.73 0.97 -15.37
N ASN A 127 -18.45 1.51 -14.37
CA ASN A 127 -19.46 2.54 -14.60
C ASN A 127 -18.81 3.92 -14.74
N PRO A 128 -18.94 4.62 -15.90
CA PRO A 128 -18.36 5.94 -16.11
C PRO A 128 -18.96 7.04 -15.21
N HIS A 129 -20.11 6.79 -14.59
CA HIS A 129 -20.73 7.69 -13.62
C HIS A 129 -20.21 7.51 -12.19
N ALA A 130 -19.43 6.45 -11.92
CA ALA A 130 -18.75 6.25 -10.65
C ALA A 130 -17.30 6.78 -10.76
N PRO A 131 -16.88 7.71 -9.88
CA PRO A 131 -15.56 8.34 -10.00
C PRO A 131 -14.45 7.37 -9.59
N ALA A 132 -13.29 7.50 -10.25
CA ALA A 132 -12.08 6.83 -9.78
C ALA A 132 -11.69 7.32 -8.38
N VAL A 133 -11.18 6.41 -7.54
CA VAL A 133 -10.79 6.71 -6.16
C VAL A 133 -9.30 6.46 -5.99
N HIS A 134 -8.63 7.37 -5.29
CA HIS A 134 -7.25 7.23 -4.85
C HIS A 134 -7.14 7.55 -3.36
N MET A 135 -6.40 6.73 -2.62
CA MET A 135 -6.10 6.93 -1.21
C MET A 135 -4.66 6.52 -0.91
N ASN A 136 -3.98 7.29 -0.06
CA ASN A 136 -2.69 6.91 0.49
C ASN A 136 -2.56 7.42 1.93
N THR A 137 -2.15 6.54 2.83
CA THR A 137 -1.76 6.89 4.20
C THR A 137 -0.47 6.15 4.54
N ARG A 138 0.43 6.82 5.25
CA ARG A 138 1.82 6.37 5.46
C ARG A 138 2.42 6.95 6.74
N MET A 139 3.36 6.21 7.30
CA MET A 139 4.20 6.57 8.45
C MET A 139 5.67 6.44 8.07
#